data_AF-A0A1K0H560-F1
#
_entry.id   AF-A0A1K0H560-F1
#
_cell.length_a   1.000
_cell.length_b   1.000
_cell.length_c   1.000
_cell.angle_alpha   90.00
_cell.angle_beta   90.00
_cell.angle_gamma   90.00
#
_symmetry.space_group_name_H-M   'P 1'
#
loop_
_entity.id
_entity.type
_entity.pdbx_description
1 polymer ?
#
loop_
_entity_poly.entity_id
_entity_poly.type
_entity_poly.pdbx_seq_one_letter_code
_entity_poly.pdbx_strand_id
1 'polypeptide(L)'
;MVDVGVFHSVGEGISATHFVQASNCYLFENCTDQDDERSTELFLLFLDGRTEKWAEAQPDNVKNLWKVLKPAFLACFQLDETSIESPQAHYNAYFDHLKPQIAFLHHCQEWDEWLCCLLKLLMDVLSEMVMQWGLAHTAWMSLPSELQTAIPQLKKGVIEFINTCKSIPWLTYKHILDEHDQWEEVIKEIRHCKQHDMEIHWELKNELQCDLATSIEEQVCKALDSLCFQTMPVSPPMQQDQLSPPQMCQLPALPVRQPLTPPHDIAQFTEIAQQTFPDTPQGKMNYEAALHDFKIHHPFATIQLPKDEPYPLTPGTLPARSNECHHCGQHGHRQVACINGVVPQPEQNYRQAYGAASYQACSGNA
;
A
#
# COMPACT_ATOMS: atom_id res chain seq x y z
N MET A 1 29.41 7.29 15.16
CA MET A 1 30.81 7.35 14.70
C MET A 1 31.03 6.11 13.88
N VAL A 2 31.03 6.25 12.55
CA VAL A 2 31.25 5.13 11.63
C VAL A 2 32.69 4.63 11.79
N ASP A 3 32.85 3.36 12.14
CA ASP A 3 34.16 2.69 12.08
C ASP A 3 34.48 2.40 10.60
N VAL A 4 35.47 3.11 10.07
CA VAL A 4 35.92 2.96 8.68
C VAL A 4 36.76 1.69 8.51
N GLY A 5 37.34 1.18 9.60
CA GLY A 5 38.39 0.17 9.54
C GLY A 5 39.66 0.67 8.84
N VAL A 6 40.74 -0.11 8.95
CA VAL A 6 41.98 0.11 8.21
C VAL A 6 42.00 -0.85 7.01
N PHE A 7 42.32 -0.36 5.82
CA PHE A 7 42.36 -1.18 4.62
C PHE A 7 43.77 -1.67 4.31
N HIS A 8 44.06 -2.92 4.69
CA HIS A 8 45.41 -3.51 4.56
C HIS A 8 45.66 -4.13 3.17
N SER A 9 44.73 -4.95 2.64
CA SER A 9 44.77 -5.46 1.26
C SER A 9 43.50 -6.21 0.82
N VAL A 10 43.35 -6.42 -0.49
CA VAL A 10 42.27 -7.24 -1.07
C VAL A 10 42.46 -8.70 -0.67
N GLY A 11 41.49 -9.25 0.06
CA GLY A 11 41.50 -10.63 0.57
C GLY A 11 41.27 -10.77 2.08
N GLU A 12 41.32 -9.68 2.84
CA GLU A 12 41.11 -9.67 4.30
C GLU A 12 39.66 -9.31 4.73
N GLY A 13 38.70 -9.48 3.81
CA GLY A 13 37.26 -9.51 4.14
C GLY A 13 36.46 -8.23 3.86
N ILE A 14 37.10 -7.11 3.52
CA ILE A 14 36.41 -5.88 3.09
C ILE A 14 36.72 -5.61 1.61
N SER A 15 35.70 -5.47 0.77
CA SER A 15 35.90 -5.12 -0.64
C SER A 15 36.35 -3.65 -0.78
N ALA A 16 37.13 -3.34 -1.82
CA ALA A 16 37.56 -1.97 -2.08
C ALA A 16 36.37 -1.01 -2.21
N THR A 17 35.27 -1.48 -2.81
CA THR A 17 33.99 -0.77 -2.91
C THR A 17 33.43 -0.43 -1.53
N HIS A 18 33.32 -1.43 -0.64
CA HIS A 18 32.78 -1.23 0.69
C HIS A 18 33.66 -0.30 1.54
N PHE A 19 34.99 -0.42 1.44
CA PHE A 19 35.91 0.48 2.12
C PHE A 19 35.77 1.94 1.65
N VAL A 20 35.68 2.15 0.33
CA VAL A 20 35.46 3.50 -0.24
C VAL A 20 34.10 4.05 0.16
N GLN A 21 33.05 3.22 0.23
CA GLN A 21 31.73 3.61 0.74
C GLN A 21 31.79 4.04 2.22
N ALA A 22 32.42 3.23 3.07
CA ALA A 22 32.61 3.54 4.49
C ALA A 22 33.40 4.83 4.70
N SER A 23 34.46 5.01 3.91
CA SER A 23 35.25 6.25 3.90
C SER A 23 34.41 7.45 3.48
N ASN A 24 33.60 7.35 2.41
CA ASN A 24 32.69 8.44 2.01
C ASN A 24 31.69 8.79 3.12
N CYS A 25 31.17 7.79 3.84
CA CYS A 25 30.29 8.02 5.00
C CYS A 25 31.02 8.76 6.12
N TYR A 26 32.26 8.36 6.44
CA TYR A 26 33.05 9.03 7.48
C TYR A 26 33.42 10.46 7.09
N LEU A 27 33.85 10.68 5.84
CA LEU A 27 34.13 12.01 5.31
C LEU A 27 32.89 12.89 5.39
N PHE A 28 31.72 12.34 5.08
CA PHE A 28 30.44 13.05 5.24
C PHE A 28 30.16 13.44 6.70
N GLU A 29 30.41 12.56 7.67
CA GLU A 29 30.18 12.86 9.08
C GLU A 29 31.17 13.89 9.65
N ASN A 30 32.38 13.99 9.09
CA ASN A 30 33.49 14.74 9.70
C ASN A 30 34.00 15.95 8.89
N CYS A 31 33.57 16.12 7.63
CA CYS A 31 33.92 17.25 6.77
C CYS A 31 32.66 18.01 6.32
N THR A 32 32.45 19.20 6.88
CA THR A 32 31.33 20.09 6.54
C THR A 32 31.44 20.69 5.13
N ASP A 33 32.67 20.90 4.69
CA ASP A 33 33.00 21.36 3.34
C ASP A 33 33.62 20.16 2.62
N GLN A 34 33.04 19.77 1.47
CA GLN A 34 33.57 18.72 0.60
C GLN A 34 34.89 19.17 -0.07
N ASP A 35 35.86 19.54 0.75
CA ASP A 35 37.20 19.90 0.34
C ASP A 35 37.90 18.62 -0.10
N ASP A 36 38.25 18.57 -1.39
CA ASP A 36 38.90 17.42 -1.99
C ASP A 36 40.25 17.15 -1.32
N GLU A 37 40.97 18.17 -0.86
CA GLU A 37 42.30 18.03 -0.23
C GLU A 37 42.15 17.36 1.14
N ARG A 38 41.33 17.93 2.03
CA ARG A 38 41.05 17.34 3.35
C ARG A 38 40.41 15.95 3.27
N SER A 39 39.54 15.71 2.30
CA SER A 39 38.94 14.39 2.05
C SER A 39 40.01 13.36 1.70
N THR A 40 41.00 13.80 0.91
CA THR A 40 42.12 12.96 0.53
C THR A 40 43.02 12.65 1.72
N GLU A 41 43.41 13.66 2.49
CA GLU A 41 44.22 13.47 3.70
C GLU A 41 43.58 12.45 4.66
N LEU A 42 42.28 12.61 4.94
CA LEU A 42 41.55 11.70 5.81
C LEU A 42 41.45 10.29 5.24
N PHE A 43 41.21 10.13 3.93
CA PHE A 43 41.18 8.82 3.29
C PHE A 43 42.54 8.11 3.40
N LEU A 44 43.64 8.83 3.17
CA LEU A 44 44.99 8.28 3.25
C LEU A 44 45.34 7.77 4.65
N LEU A 45 44.78 8.36 5.72
CA LEU A 45 44.96 7.88 7.10
C LEU A 45 44.37 6.49 7.36
N PHE A 46 43.45 6.02 6.51
CA PHE A 46 42.83 4.70 6.63
C PHE A 46 43.52 3.61 5.77
N LEU A 47 44.56 3.98 5.02
CA LEU A 47 45.37 3.05 4.24
C LEU A 47 46.55 2.54 5.08
N ASP A 48 46.93 1.28 4.88
CA ASP A 48 48.08 0.68 5.57
C ASP A 48 48.78 -0.34 4.67
N GLY A 49 50.07 -0.58 4.94
CA GLY A 49 50.85 -1.63 4.33
C GLY A 49 50.98 -1.50 2.80
N ARG A 50 50.23 -2.31 2.04
CA ARG A 50 50.33 -2.32 0.58
C ARG A 50 49.56 -1.17 -0.07
N THR A 51 48.49 -0.70 0.55
CA THR A 51 47.61 0.33 0.00
C THR A 51 48.16 1.73 0.25
N GLU A 52 48.79 1.94 1.41
CA GLU A 52 49.57 3.14 1.72
C GLU A 52 50.70 3.33 0.70
N LYS A 53 51.54 2.31 0.49
CA LYS A 53 52.63 2.34 -0.51
C LYS A 53 52.13 2.60 -1.93
N TRP A 54 50.96 2.05 -2.27
CA TRP A 54 50.33 2.34 -3.57
C TRP A 54 49.94 3.81 -3.68
N ALA A 55 49.36 4.38 -2.63
CA ALA A 55 48.93 5.77 -2.61
C ALA A 55 50.13 6.74 -2.65
N GLU A 56 51.21 6.44 -1.93
CA GLU A 56 52.47 7.19 -1.99
C GLU A 56 53.09 7.19 -3.39
N ALA A 57 52.93 6.09 -4.13
CA ALA A 57 53.42 5.93 -5.49
C ALA A 57 52.53 6.62 -6.56
N GLN A 58 51.33 7.09 -6.20
CA GLN A 58 50.48 7.83 -7.13
C GLN A 58 51.08 9.22 -7.45
N PRO A 59 50.90 9.74 -8.67
CA PRO A 59 51.26 11.11 -9.01
C PRO A 59 50.57 12.14 -8.10
N ASP A 60 51.22 13.29 -7.86
CA ASP A 60 50.66 14.36 -6.99
C ASP A 60 49.27 14.83 -7.45
N ASN A 61 49.03 14.89 -8.76
CA ASN A 61 47.73 15.27 -9.32
C ASN A 61 46.63 14.21 -9.14
N VAL A 62 46.99 12.99 -8.74
CA VAL A 62 46.05 11.91 -8.38
C VAL A 62 45.90 11.85 -6.86
N LYS A 63 47.02 11.83 -6.13
CA LYS A 63 47.02 11.56 -4.68
C LYS A 63 46.58 12.74 -3.80
N ASN A 64 46.42 13.94 -4.35
CA ASN A 64 45.98 15.13 -3.61
C ASN A 64 44.52 15.52 -3.89
N LEU A 65 43.82 14.79 -4.78
CA LEU A 65 42.47 15.12 -5.21
C LEU A 65 41.56 13.90 -5.05
N TRP A 66 40.61 13.98 -4.11
CA TRP A 66 39.74 12.85 -3.78
C TRP A 66 38.97 12.33 -5.01
N LYS A 67 38.50 13.25 -5.85
CA LYS A 67 37.80 12.94 -7.11
C LYS A 67 38.61 12.08 -8.09
N VAL A 68 39.94 12.12 -8.01
CA VAL A 68 40.86 11.37 -8.88
C VAL A 68 41.43 10.16 -8.14
N LEU A 69 41.74 10.29 -6.86
CA LEU A 69 42.26 9.21 -6.02
C LEU A 69 41.24 8.07 -5.86
N LYS A 70 39.97 8.39 -5.61
CA LYS A 70 38.89 7.41 -5.43
C LYS A 70 38.77 6.43 -6.63
N PRO A 71 38.59 6.89 -7.88
CA PRO A 71 38.50 5.97 -9.01
C PRO A 71 39.82 5.22 -9.27
N ALA A 72 40.98 5.84 -9.03
CA ALA A 72 42.27 5.16 -9.16
C ALA A 72 42.43 4.01 -8.14
N PHE A 73 41.96 4.22 -6.91
CA PHE A 73 41.96 3.20 -5.86
C PHE A 73 41.07 2.03 -6.24
N LEU A 74 39.83 2.31 -6.67
CA LEU A 74 38.89 1.28 -7.13
C LEU A 74 39.46 0.50 -8.31
N ALA A 75 40.02 1.18 -9.33
CA ALA A 75 40.63 0.51 -10.47
C ALA A 75 41.80 -0.42 -10.09
N CYS A 76 42.53 -0.13 -9.00
CA CYS A 76 43.66 -0.94 -8.56
C CYS A 76 43.26 -2.11 -7.64
N PHE A 77 42.24 -1.93 -6.81
CA PHE A 77 41.90 -2.86 -5.72
C PHE A 77 40.53 -3.54 -5.84
N GLN A 78 39.71 -3.13 -6.80
CA GLN A 78 38.48 -3.85 -7.14
C GLN A 78 38.85 -5.04 -8.01
N LEU A 79 39.04 -6.22 -7.40
CA LEU A 79 39.11 -7.48 -8.14
C LEU A 79 37.75 -7.72 -8.79
N ASP A 80 37.71 -7.95 -10.11
CA ASP A 80 36.55 -8.28 -10.97
C ASP A 80 35.33 -8.80 -10.19
N GLU A 81 34.62 -7.90 -9.54
CA GLU A 81 33.38 -8.20 -8.84
C GLU A 81 32.34 -8.16 -9.94
N THR A 82 32.15 -9.30 -10.60
CA THR A 82 31.13 -9.52 -11.64
C THR A 82 29.70 -9.32 -11.15
N SER A 83 29.52 -8.97 -9.87
CA SER A 83 28.28 -8.51 -9.28
C SER A 83 28.25 -6.98 -9.24
N ILE A 84 28.41 -6.33 -10.41
CA ILE A 84 27.94 -4.95 -10.54
C ILE A 84 26.42 -5.05 -10.49
N GLU A 85 25.85 -4.92 -9.29
CA GLU A 85 24.41 -4.74 -9.15
C GLU A 85 24.01 -3.61 -10.09
N SER A 86 23.06 -3.91 -10.99
CA SER A 86 22.66 -2.95 -12.01
C SER A 86 22.24 -1.63 -11.34
N PRO A 87 22.48 -0.46 -11.94
CA PRO A 87 21.99 0.82 -11.40
C PRO A 87 20.49 0.78 -11.04
N GLN A 88 19.70 0.00 -11.79
CA GLN A 88 18.29 -0.23 -11.51
C GLN A 88 18.04 -0.98 -10.19
N ALA A 89 18.87 -1.98 -9.84
CA ALA A 89 18.75 -2.72 -8.60
C ALA A 89 18.97 -1.80 -7.39
N HIS A 90 20.01 -0.96 -7.44
CA HIS A 90 20.25 0.07 -6.43
C HIS A 90 19.11 1.09 -6.34
N TYR A 91 18.53 1.47 -7.48
CA TYR A 91 17.39 2.39 -7.52
C TYR A 91 16.14 1.78 -6.87
N ASN A 92 15.88 0.50 -7.12
CA ASN A 92 14.79 -0.23 -6.49
C ASN A 92 15.03 -0.35 -4.98
N ALA A 93 16.25 -0.72 -4.57
CA ALA A 93 16.64 -0.80 -3.17
C ALA A 93 16.47 0.55 -2.45
N TYR A 94 16.82 1.66 -3.12
CA TYR A 94 16.58 3.01 -2.60
C TYR A 94 15.10 3.27 -2.33
N PHE A 95 14.21 3.04 -3.31
CA PHE A 95 12.78 3.27 -3.10
C PHE A 95 12.13 2.30 -2.12
N ASP A 96 12.60 1.06 -2.05
CA ASP A 96 12.14 0.11 -1.04
C ASP A 96 12.55 0.56 0.37
N HIS A 97 13.73 1.18 0.50
CA HIS A 97 14.20 1.79 1.75
C HIS A 97 13.47 3.09 2.12
N LEU A 98 12.90 3.80 1.14
CA LEU A 98 12.06 4.99 1.33
C LEU A 98 10.66 4.68 1.91
N LYS A 99 10.45 3.56 2.59
CA LYS A 99 9.21 3.33 3.35
C LYS A 99 9.50 3.48 4.84
N PRO A 100 9.79 4.71 5.33
CA PRO A 100 10.03 4.92 6.74
C PRO A 100 8.74 4.56 7.49
N GLN A 101 8.87 3.65 8.45
CA GLN A 101 7.83 3.45 9.45
C GLN A 101 8.08 4.47 10.55
N ILE A 102 7.03 5.17 10.99
CA ILE A 102 7.12 6.06 12.16
C ILE A 102 7.68 5.33 13.39
N ALA A 103 7.52 4.00 13.40
CA ALA A 103 8.10 3.11 14.39
C ALA A 103 9.62 3.27 14.57
N PHE A 104 10.38 3.59 13.52
CA PHE A 104 11.83 3.79 13.62
C PHE A 104 12.20 4.98 14.52
N LEU A 105 11.30 5.95 14.68
CA LEU A 105 11.55 7.08 15.58
C LEU A 105 11.47 6.66 17.06
N HIS A 106 10.82 5.55 17.42
CA HIS A 106 10.84 5.09 18.82
C HIS A 106 12.25 4.70 19.30
N HIS A 107 13.16 4.41 18.35
CA HIS A 107 14.52 4.01 18.62
C HIS A 107 15.50 4.92 17.87
N CYS A 108 16.09 5.90 18.58
CA CYS A 108 17.05 6.85 18.00
C CYS A 108 18.13 6.17 17.14
N GLN A 109 18.62 5.02 17.58
CA GLN A 109 19.59 4.23 16.83
C GLN A 109 19.04 3.71 15.50
N GLU A 110 17.79 3.23 15.45
CA GLU A 110 17.17 2.74 14.22
C GLU A 110 16.92 3.88 13.23
N TRP A 111 16.55 5.07 13.73
CA TRP A 111 16.44 6.26 12.90
C TRP A 111 17.78 6.67 12.26
N ASP A 112 18.85 6.67 13.06
CA ASP A 112 20.20 6.96 12.57
C ASP A 112 20.68 5.91 11.57
N GLU A 113 20.43 4.62 11.84
CA GLU A 113 20.73 3.51 10.94
C GLU A 113 19.96 3.66 9.62
N TRP A 114 18.68 4.03 9.68
CA TRP A 114 17.87 4.27 8.50
C TRP A 114 18.43 5.40 7.63
N LEU A 115 18.79 6.54 8.25
CA LEU A 115 19.42 7.67 7.56
C LEU A 115 20.78 7.28 6.94
N CYS A 116 21.56 6.45 7.63
CA CYS A 116 22.85 5.98 7.14
C CYS A 116 22.69 5.00 5.96
N CYS A 117 21.74 4.08 6.03
CA CYS A 117 21.41 3.18 4.92
C CYS A 117 20.92 3.96 3.70
N LEU A 118 20.10 5.00 3.92
CA LEU A 118 19.65 5.89 2.85
C LEU A 118 20.85 6.57 2.17
N LEU A 119 21.79 7.13 2.95
CA LEU A 119 23.01 7.75 2.42
C LEU A 119 23.84 6.76 1.60
N LYS A 120 24.02 5.53 2.09
CA LYS A 120 24.80 4.48 1.40
C LYS A 120 24.19 4.16 0.03
N LEU A 121 22.89 3.86 -0.01
CA LEU A 121 22.17 3.54 -1.24
C LEU A 121 22.27 4.67 -2.29
N LEU A 122 22.33 5.92 -1.84
CA LEU A 122 22.47 7.09 -2.72
C LEU A 122 23.87 7.26 -3.27
N MET A 123 24.89 6.96 -2.47
CA MET A 123 26.28 7.03 -2.92
C MET A 123 26.58 6.05 -4.07
N ASP A 124 25.79 4.98 -4.18
CA ASP A 124 25.92 3.96 -5.21
C ASP A 124 25.16 4.30 -6.51
N VAL A 125 24.15 5.16 -6.44
CA VAL A 125 23.29 5.56 -7.58
C VAL A 125 23.88 6.75 -8.37
N LEU A 126 24.92 7.40 -7.86
CA LEU A 126 25.30 8.79 -8.18
C LEU A 126 25.92 9.08 -9.56
N SER A 127 25.92 8.15 -10.51
CA SER A 127 26.51 8.31 -11.85
C SER A 127 25.91 9.45 -12.70
N GLU A 128 24.77 9.20 -13.34
CA GLU A 128 24.32 10.08 -14.46
C GLU A 128 22.78 10.14 -14.64
N MET A 129 22.02 9.23 -14.02
CA MET A 129 20.62 9.05 -14.44
C MET A 129 19.60 9.92 -13.69
N VAL A 130 19.90 10.43 -12.49
CA VAL A 130 18.90 11.10 -11.65
C VAL A 130 19.45 12.33 -10.93
N MET A 131 18.69 13.42 -11.02
CA MET A 131 19.00 14.67 -10.35
C MET A 131 18.92 14.47 -8.83
N GLN A 132 20.01 14.72 -8.12
CA GLN A 132 20.11 14.53 -6.65
C GLN A 132 18.99 15.22 -5.85
N TRP A 133 18.48 16.34 -6.37
CA TRP A 133 17.31 17.01 -5.80
C TRP A 133 16.03 16.18 -5.90
N GLY A 134 15.81 15.48 -7.02
CA GLY A 134 14.65 14.60 -7.20
C GLY A 134 14.63 13.47 -6.17
N LEU A 135 15.79 12.85 -5.92
CA LEU A 135 15.93 11.82 -4.90
C LEU A 135 15.65 12.36 -3.50
N ALA A 136 16.17 13.55 -3.17
CA ALA A 136 15.96 14.19 -1.88
C ALA A 136 14.48 14.51 -1.66
N HIS A 137 13.82 15.01 -2.71
CA HIS A 137 12.40 15.30 -2.68
C HIS A 137 11.58 14.02 -2.49
N THR A 138 11.90 12.93 -3.18
CA THR A 138 11.21 11.65 -2.97
C THR A 138 11.43 11.13 -1.53
N ALA A 139 12.64 11.24 -1.00
CA ALA A 139 12.90 10.85 0.39
C ALA A 139 12.07 11.68 1.37
N TRP A 140 12.02 12.99 1.18
CA TRP A 140 11.20 13.88 2.01
C TRP A 140 9.70 13.56 1.90
N MET A 141 9.18 13.35 0.69
CA MET A 141 7.77 12.98 0.45
C MET A 141 7.39 11.64 1.08
N SER A 142 8.37 10.77 1.30
CA SER A 142 8.14 9.46 1.90
C SER A 142 8.05 9.48 3.43
N LEU A 143 8.47 10.58 4.07
CA LEU A 143 8.35 10.74 5.51
C LEU A 143 6.88 10.80 5.94
N PRO A 144 6.54 10.33 7.15
CA PRO A 144 5.26 10.63 7.79
C PRO A 144 4.94 12.14 7.75
N SER A 145 3.67 12.50 7.60
CA SER A 145 3.24 13.89 7.47
C SER A 145 3.71 14.76 8.64
N GLU A 146 3.76 14.19 9.83
CA GLU A 146 4.18 14.82 11.07
C GLU A 146 5.66 15.24 10.99
N LEU A 147 6.51 14.36 10.46
CA LEU A 147 7.92 14.67 10.19
C LEU A 147 8.09 15.72 9.09
N GLN A 148 7.26 15.68 8.05
CA GLN A 148 7.31 16.69 6.97
C GLN A 148 7.01 18.10 7.49
N THR A 149 6.23 18.25 8.56
CA THR A 149 6.00 19.57 9.17
C THR A 149 7.23 20.13 9.90
N ALA A 150 8.04 19.25 10.48
CA ALA A 150 9.25 19.62 11.22
C ALA A 150 10.48 19.76 10.33
N ILE A 151 10.53 19.02 9.21
CA ILE A 151 11.63 19.04 8.25
C ILE A 151 11.23 19.95 7.07
N PRO A 152 11.84 21.14 6.91
CA PRO A 152 11.49 22.03 5.82
C PRO A 152 11.71 21.36 4.47
N GLN A 153 10.79 21.61 3.52
CA GLN A 153 10.92 21.07 2.17
C GLN A 153 12.25 21.52 1.56
N LEU A 154 13.07 20.55 1.16
CA LEU A 154 14.41 20.83 0.69
C LEU A 154 14.45 21.19 -0.79
N LYS A 155 15.25 22.21 -1.06
CA LYS A 155 15.58 22.68 -2.42
C LYS A 155 16.92 22.15 -2.92
N LYS A 156 17.58 21.29 -2.14
CA LYS A 156 18.95 20.84 -2.36
C LYS A 156 19.04 19.30 -2.41
N GLY A 157 20.24 18.77 -2.64
CA GLY A 157 20.48 17.32 -2.79
C GLY A 157 20.29 16.52 -1.49
N VAL A 158 20.36 15.20 -1.59
CA VAL A 158 19.96 14.30 -0.49
C VAL A 158 20.87 14.39 0.75
N ILE A 159 22.13 14.75 0.54
CA ILE A 159 23.08 15.06 1.61
C ILE A 159 22.52 16.11 2.57
N GLU A 160 21.95 17.19 2.03
CA GLU A 160 21.39 18.25 2.85
C GLU A 160 20.10 17.81 3.54
N PHE A 161 19.31 16.94 2.90
CA PHE A 161 18.15 16.31 3.52
C PHE A 161 18.56 15.52 4.77
N ILE A 162 19.54 14.64 4.64
CA ILE A 162 20.02 13.81 5.75
C ILE A 162 20.60 14.67 6.88
N ASN A 163 21.39 15.69 6.55
CA ASN A 163 21.93 16.61 7.55
C ASN A 163 20.85 17.42 8.26
N THR A 164 19.82 17.84 7.53
CA THR A 164 18.65 18.52 8.12
C THR A 164 17.94 17.62 9.11
N CYS A 165 17.69 16.35 8.76
CA CYS A 165 17.14 15.36 9.69
C CYS A 165 18.04 15.19 10.93
N LYS A 166 19.34 14.98 10.75
CA LYS A 166 20.29 14.83 11.87
C LYS A 166 20.38 16.07 12.76
N SER A 167 20.13 17.26 12.22
CA SER A 167 20.17 18.51 12.99
C SER A 167 18.97 18.75 13.89
N ILE A 168 17.87 18.02 13.69
CA ILE A 168 16.65 18.20 14.48
C ILE A 168 16.90 17.66 15.89
N PRO A 169 16.67 18.45 16.95
CA PRO A 169 16.83 17.98 18.31
C PRO A 169 15.95 16.76 18.58
N TRP A 170 16.49 15.74 19.25
CA TRP A 170 15.73 14.51 19.57
C TRP A 170 14.41 14.79 20.31
N LEU A 171 14.34 15.85 21.11
CA LEU A 171 13.12 16.26 21.80
C LEU A 171 11.98 16.58 20.82
N THR A 172 12.29 17.11 19.64
CA THR A 172 11.30 17.38 18.58
C THR A 172 10.76 16.07 18.01
N TYR A 173 11.63 15.09 17.73
CA TYR A 173 11.20 13.76 17.30
C TYR A 173 10.31 13.08 18.35
N LYS A 174 10.68 13.21 19.63
CA LYS A 174 9.87 12.67 20.73
C LYS A 174 8.48 13.30 20.79
N HIS A 175 8.37 14.62 20.63
CA HIS A 175 7.07 15.30 20.61
C HIS A 175 6.19 14.81 19.46
N ILE A 176 6.78 14.66 18.26
CA ILE A 176 6.08 14.14 17.07
C ILE A 176 5.55 12.72 17.33
N LEU A 177 6.35 11.86 17.96
CA LEU A 177 5.93 10.52 18.37
C LEU A 177 4.79 10.56 19.38
N ASP A 178 4.91 11.39 20.43
CA ASP A 178 3.88 11.50 21.46
C ASP A 178 2.54 11.97 20.86
N GLU A 179 2.56 12.88 19.88
CA GLU A 179 1.37 13.31 19.13
C GLU A 179 0.81 12.20 18.24
N HIS A 180 1.68 11.47 17.53
CA HIS A 180 1.27 10.35 16.69
C HIS A 180 0.64 9.22 17.51
N ASP A 181 1.25 8.84 18.63
CA ASP A 181 0.75 7.78 19.51
C ASP A 181 -0.63 8.16 20.09
N GLN A 182 -0.82 9.44 20.48
CA GLN A 182 -2.12 9.94 20.90
C GLN A 182 -3.16 9.84 19.77
N TRP A 183 -2.77 10.18 18.54
CA TRP A 183 -3.65 10.08 17.38
C TRP A 183 -4.02 8.62 17.06
N GLU A 184 -3.08 7.69 17.18
CA GLU A 184 -3.36 6.26 17.03
C GLU A 184 -4.35 5.74 18.06
N GLU A 185 -4.24 6.15 19.32
CA GLU A 185 -5.20 5.77 20.36
C GLU A 185 -6.60 6.29 20.03
N VAL A 186 -6.72 7.55 19.59
CA VAL A 186 -8.01 8.10 19.12
C VAL A 186 -8.56 7.29 17.94
N ILE A 187 -7.73 6.90 16.97
CA ILE A 187 -8.15 6.05 15.85
C ILE A 187 -8.60 4.66 16.34
N LYS A 188 -7.91 4.06 17.31
CA LYS A 188 -8.29 2.78 17.91
C LYS A 188 -9.65 2.91 18.61
N GLU A 189 -9.88 3.96 19.38
CA GLU A 189 -11.17 4.24 20.02
C GLU A 189 -12.30 4.43 18.98
N ILE A 190 -12.07 5.22 17.93
CA ILE A 190 -13.05 5.40 16.84
C ILE A 190 -13.39 4.06 16.18
N ARG A 191 -12.39 3.20 15.92
CA ARG A 191 -12.61 1.86 15.36
C ARG A 191 -13.42 0.99 16.32
N HIS A 192 -13.11 1.03 17.61
CA HIS A 192 -13.85 0.29 18.63
C HIS A 192 -15.31 0.76 18.73
N CYS A 193 -15.56 2.07 18.76
CA CYS A 193 -16.92 2.62 18.75
C CYS A 193 -17.69 2.21 17.50
N LYS A 194 -17.07 2.27 16.32
CA LYS A 194 -17.72 1.81 15.06
C LYS A 194 -18.08 0.34 15.10
N GLN A 195 -17.19 -0.50 15.62
CA GLN A 195 -17.45 -1.93 15.77
C GLN A 195 -18.64 -2.17 16.71
N HIS A 196 -18.69 -1.45 17.83
CA HIS A 196 -19.80 -1.53 18.78
C HIS A 196 -21.13 -1.04 18.18
N ASP A 197 -21.13 0.05 17.41
CA ASP A 197 -22.31 0.54 16.71
C ASP A 197 -22.83 -0.47 15.68
N MET A 198 -21.94 -1.15 14.97
CA MET A 198 -22.30 -2.23 14.05
C MET A 198 -22.93 -3.43 14.78
N GLU A 199 -22.43 -3.77 15.97
CA GLU A 199 -22.99 -4.83 16.81
C GLU A 199 -24.40 -4.47 17.31
N ILE A 200 -24.60 -3.25 17.84
CA ILE A 200 -25.93 -2.75 18.23
C ILE A 200 -26.89 -2.78 17.03
N HIS A 201 -26.46 -2.29 15.87
CA HIS A 201 -27.28 -2.27 14.67
C HIS A 201 -27.66 -3.69 14.22
N TRP A 202 -26.73 -4.64 14.33
CA TRP A 202 -26.99 -6.06 14.05
C TRP A 202 -28.00 -6.67 15.03
N GLU A 203 -27.85 -6.42 16.33
CA GLU A 203 -28.78 -6.91 17.36
C GLU A 203 -30.19 -6.35 17.16
N LEU A 204 -30.32 -5.04 16.97
CA LEU A 204 -31.61 -4.39 16.72
C LEU A 204 -32.29 -4.91 15.46
N LYS A 205 -31.52 -5.15 14.38
CA LYS A 205 -32.05 -5.73 13.15
C LYS A 205 -32.59 -7.14 13.38
N ASN A 206 -31.90 -7.96 14.17
CA ASN A 206 -32.35 -9.31 14.50
C ASN A 206 -33.59 -9.29 15.39
N GLU A 207 -33.65 -8.41 16.38
CA GLU A 207 -34.83 -8.24 17.24
C GLU A 207 -36.05 -7.82 16.43
N LEU A 208 -35.92 -6.80 15.57
CA LEU A 208 -36.97 -6.37 14.64
C LEU A 208 -37.43 -7.50 13.71
N GLN A 209 -36.50 -8.33 13.24
CA GLN A 209 -36.82 -9.47 12.39
C GLN A 209 -37.59 -10.56 13.16
N CYS A 210 -37.23 -10.82 14.42
CA CYS A 210 -37.93 -11.74 15.31
C CYS A 210 -39.34 -11.24 15.66
N ASP A 211 -39.49 -9.96 15.99
CA ASP A 211 -40.78 -9.34 16.30
C ASP A 211 -41.71 -9.38 15.09
N LEU A 212 -41.18 -9.07 13.90
CA LEU A 212 -41.94 -9.15 12.65
C LEU A 212 -42.40 -10.58 12.36
N ALA A 213 -41.52 -11.58 12.53
CA ALA A 213 -41.87 -12.99 12.35
C ALA A 213 -42.99 -13.42 13.31
N THR A 214 -42.87 -13.06 14.59
CA THR A 214 -43.87 -13.36 15.63
C THR A 214 -45.22 -12.70 15.33
N SER A 215 -45.21 -11.45 14.88
CA SER A 215 -46.44 -10.73 14.49
C SER A 215 -47.14 -11.39 13.29
N ILE A 216 -46.37 -11.83 12.29
CA ILE A 216 -46.91 -12.55 11.12
C ILE A 216 -47.53 -13.88 11.56
N GLU A 217 -46.85 -14.67 12.40
CA GLU A 217 -47.37 -15.93 12.92
C GLU A 217 -48.69 -15.74 13.68
N GLU A 218 -48.78 -14.71 14.54
CA GLU A 218 -50.00 -14.40 15.29
C GLU A 218 -51.16 -14.03 14.35
N GLN A 219 -50.91 -13.24 13.29
CA GLN A 219 -51.94 -12.90 12.30
C GLN A 219 -52.39 -14.12 11.49
N VAL A 220 -51.47 -15.00 11.10
CA VAL A 220 -51.80 -16.24 10.40
C VAL A 220 -52.66 -17.15 11.29
N CYS A 221 -52.31 -17.30 12.57
CA CYS A 221 -53.11 -18.07 13.52
C CYS A 221 -54.54 -17.50 13.66
N LYS A 222 -54.67 -16.19 13.87
CA LYS A 222 -55.98 -15.52 13.96
C LYS A 222 -56.84 -15.69 12.71
N ALA A 223 -56.22 -15.65 11.52
CA ALA A 223 -56.91 -15.86 10.26
C ALA A 223 -57.39 -17.31 10.10
N LEU A 224 -56.56 -18.29 10.46
CA LEU A 224 -56.91 -19.71 10.44
C LEU A 224 -58.04 -20.05 11.41
N ASP A 225 -58.00 -19.50 12.63
CA ASP A 225 -59.07 -19.66 13.62
C ASP A 225 -60.39 -19.09 13.08
N SER A 226 -60.36 -17.88 12.52
CA SER A 226 -61.54 -17.25 11.91
C SER A 226 -62.15 -18.09 10.79
N LEU A 227 -61.31 -18.77 9.99
CA LEU A 227 -61.77 -19.66 8.93
C LEU A 227 -62.42 -20.94 9.48
N CYS A 228 -61.86 -21.53 10.55
CA CYS A 228 -62.43 -22.70 11.23
C CYS A 228 -63.84 -22.41 11.78
N PHE A 229 -64.07 -21.22 12.34
CA PHE A 229 -65.40 -20.85 12.85
C PHE A 229 -66.44 -20.59 11.75
N GLN A 230 -66.05 -20.20 10.53
CA GLN A 230 -66.97 -20.00 9.41
C GLN A 230 -67.30 -21.28 8.65
N THR A 231 -66.53 -22.36 8.82
CA THR A 231 -66.67 -23.60 8.04
C THR A 231 -67.25 -24.76 8.84
N MET A 232 -67.98 -24.52 9.93
CA MET A 232 -68.82 -25.55 10.55
C MET A 232 -70.02 -25.84 9.63
N PRO A 233 -70.08 -26.99 8.93
CA PRO A 233 -71.24 -27.30 8.12
C PRO A 233 -72.40 -27.62 9.06
N VAL A 234 -73.52 -26.92 8.88
CA VAL A 234 -74.82 -27.38 9.37
C VAL A 234 -75.02 -28.79 8.81
N SER A 235 -75.06 -29.79 9.69
CA SER A 235 -75.17 -31.20 9.31
C SER A 235 -76.33 -31.38 8.33
N PRO A 236 -76.09 -31.84 7.09
CA PRO A 236 -77.17 -32.34 6.27
C PRO A 236 -77.66 -33.68 6.85
N PRO A 237 -78.96 -34.01 6.68
CA PRO A 237 -79.52 -35.23 7.23
C PRO A 237 -78.84 -36.45 6.63
N MET A 238 -78.56 -37.37 7.55
CA MET A 238 -78.01 -38.71 7.37
C MET A 238 -78.55 -39.40 6.10
N GLN A 239 -77.73 -39.46 5.05
CA GLN A 239 -77.86 -40.48 4.01
C GLN A 239 -76.58 -41.28 3.95
N GLN A 240 -76.75 -42.54 4.36
CA GLN A 240 -75.81 -43.63 4.31
C GLN A 240 -75.67 -44.04 2.85
N ASP A 241 -74.56 -43.69 2.20
CA ASP A 241 -74.13 -44.44 1.02
C ASP A 241 -72.61 -44.44 0.79
N GLN A 242 -72.25 -45.58 0.22
CA GLN A 242 -70.96 -46.25 0.00
C GLN A 242 -69.65 -45.44 -0.10
N LEU A 243 -68.70 -45.96 0.69
CA LEU A 243 -67.26 -45.78 0.65
C LEU A 243 -66.66 -45.89 -0.76
N SER A 244 -65.85 -44.90 -1.14
CA SER A 244 -64.73 -45.04 -2.08
C SER A 244 -63.45 -44.54 -1.41
N PRO A 245 -62.28 -45.14 -1.71
CA PRO A 245 -61.05 -44.88 -0.96
C PRO A 245 -60.45 -43.50 -1.28
N PRO A 246 -59.77 -42.84 -0.32
CA PRO A 246 -59.22 -41.52 -0.55
C PRO A 246 -57.96 -41.57 -1.42
N GLN A 247 -57.93 -40.76 -2.47
CA GLN A 247 -56.71 -40.42 -3.19
C GLN A 247 -55.83 -39.54 -2.30
N MET A 248 -54.58 -39.96 -2.08
CA MET A 248 -53.56 -39.17 -1.41
C MET A 248 -53.28 -37.89 -2.21
N CYS A 249 -53.66 -36.73 -1.67
CA CYS A 249 -53.16 -35.45 -2.13
C CYS A 249 -51.65 -35.39 -1.87
N GLN A 250 -50.86 -35.34 -2.94
CA GLN A 250 -49.42 -35.14 -2.88
C GLN A 250 -49.13 -33.72 -2.39
N LEU A 251 -48.47 -33.61 -1.23
CA LEU A 251 -47.82 -32.38 -0.78
C LEU A 251 -46.73 -31.97 -1.78
N PRO A 252 -46.58 -30.67 -2.10
CA PRO A 252 -45.42 -30.20 -2.87
C PRO A 252 -44.15 -30.50 -2.10
N ALA A 253 -43.20 -31.20 -2.73
CA ALA A 253 -41.91 -31.50 -2.14
C ALA A 253 -41.15 -30.20 -1.81
N LEU A 254 -40.69 -30.06 -0.56
CA LEU A 254 -39.70 -29.05 -0.20
C LEU A 254 -38.41 -29.28 -1.01
N PRO A 255 -37.77 -28.24 -1.56
CA PRO A 255 -36.49 -28.39 -2.24
C PRO A 255 -35.41 -28.81 -1.23
N VAL A 256 -34.76 -29.93 -1.53
CA VAL A 256 -33.60 -30.49 -0.84
C VAL A 256 -32.47 -29.45 -0.87
N ARG A 257 -32.04 -28.98 0.30
CA ARG A 257 -30.82 -28.18 0.44
C ARG A 257 -29.61 -29.08 0.16
N GLN A 258 -28.91 -28.81 -0.95
CA GLN A 258 -27.61 -29.41 -1.22
C GLN A 258 -26.53 -28.79 -0.31
N PRO A 259 -25.52 -29.56 0.14
CA PRO A 259 -24.38 -29.04 0.89
C PRO A 259 -23.50 -28.14 0.00
N LEU A 260 -23.18 -26.94 0.49
CA LEU A 260 -22.19 -26.06 -0.15
C LEU A 260 -20.80 -26.70 -0.09
N THR A 261 -20.20 -26.94 -1.25
CA THR A 261 -18.73 -27.02 -1.42
C THR A 261 -18.13 -25.62 -1.51
N PRO A 262 -16.95 -25.34 -0.89
CA PRO A 262 -16.30 -24.03 -0.98
C PRO A 262 -15.47 -23.92 -2.27
N PRO A 263 -15.52 -22.77 -2.96
CA PRO A 263 -14.30 -21.98 -3.18
C PRO A 263 -14.61 -20.47 -3.29
N HIS A 264 -14.56 -19.70 -2.19
CA HIS A 264 -15.27 -18.41 -2.16
C HIS A 264 -14.50 -17.12 -2.45
N ASP A 265 -13.16 -17.09 -2.52
CA ASP A 265 -12.47 -15.78 -2.54
C ASP A 265 -12.38 -15.07 -3.91
N ILE A 266 -12.59 -15.76 -5.04
CA ILE A 266 -12.33 -15.20 -6.39
C ILE A 266 -13.62 -14.93 -7.18
N ALA A 267 -14.68 -15.73 -6.95
CA ALA A 267 -15.95 -15.59 -7.67
C ALA A 267 -16.71 -14.29 -7.31
N GLN A 268 -16.52 -13.76 -6.10
CA GLN A 268 -17.26 -12.59 -5.60
C GLN A 268 -17.05 -11.34 -6.46
N PHE A 269 -15.83 -11.06 -6.91
CA PHE A 269 -15.52 -9.79 -7.58
C PHE A 269 -16.20 -9.63 -8.95
N THR A 270 -16.47 -10.72 -9.67
CA THR A 270 -17.13 -10.69 -10.98
C THR A 270 -18.66 -10.63 -10.93
N GLU A 271 -19.25 -10.89 -9.76
CA GLU A 271 -20.70 -10.89 -9.54
C GLU A 271 -21.23 -9.54 -9.04
N ILE A 272 -20.34 -8.62 -8.66
CA ILE A 272 -20.70 -7.29 -8.15
C ILE A 272 -21.23 -6.43 -9.29
N ALA A 273 -22.48 -6.00 -9.15
CA ALA A 273 -23.13 -5.10 -10.08
C ALA A 273 -22.39 -3.75 -10.11
N GLN A 274 -21.73 -3.42 -11.21
CA GLN A 274 -20.96 -2.18 -11.34
C GLN A 274 -21.85 -0.94 -11.34
N GLN A 275 -21.40 0.12 -10.67
CA GLN A 275 -22.13 1.37 -10.55
C GLN A 275 -21.63 2.40 -11.58
N THR A 276 -22.29 2.47 -12.74
CA THR A 276 -21.96 3.40 -13.83
C THR A 276 -22.92 4.58 -13.91
N PHE A 277 -22.43 5.74 -14.36
CA PHE A 277 -23.23 6.95 -14.52
C PHE A 277 -23.13 7.52 -15.96
N PRO A 278 -24.23 8.01 -16.54
CA PRO A 278 -24.19 8.64 -17.87
C PRO A 278 -23.43 9.97 -17.85
N ASP A 279 -22.75 10.34 -18.94
CA ASP A 279 -22.10 11.66 -19.09
C ASP A 279 -23.14 12.77 -19.35
N THR A 280 -23.94 13.03 -18.34
CA THR A 280 -24.94 14.10 -18.32
C THR A 280 -24.77 14.89 -17.03
N PRO A 281 -25.25 16.15 -16.95
CA PRO A 281 -25.21 16.93 -15.71
C PRO A 281 -25.84 16.19 -14.52
N GLN A 282 -26.95 15.49 -14.75
CA GLN A 282 -27.60 14.67 -13.72
C GLN A 282 -26.75 13.47 -13.32
N GLY A 283 -26.13 12.78 -14.27
CA GLY A 283 -25.22 11.66 -14.00
C GLY A 283 -24.01 12.08 -13.16
N LYS A 284 -23.47 13.29 -13.39
CA LYS A 284 -22.39 13.87 -12.60
C LYS A 284 -22.80 14.14 -11.16
N MET A 285 -23.98 14.74 -10.94
CA MET A 285 -24.51 14.94 -9.58
C MET A 285 -24.76 13.62 -8.85
N ASN A 286 -25.32 12.62 -9.54
CA ASN A 286 -25.56 11.30 -8.95
C ASN A 286 -24.24 10.59 -8.60
N TYR A 287 -23.22 10.71 -9.44
CA TYR A 287 -21.88 10.18 -9.19
C TYR A 287 -21.24 10.84 -7.97
N GLU A 288 -21.32 12.17 -7.85
CA GLU A 288 -20.77 12.89 -6.70
C GLU A 288 -21.45 12.47 -5.39
N ALA A 289 -22.78 12.31 -5.40
CA ALA A 289 -23.53 11.82 -4.24
C ALA A 289 -23.13 10.38 -3.88
N ALA A 290 -23.05 9.48 -4.87
CA ALA A 290 -22.64 8.10 -4.65
C ALA A 290 -21.19 7.98 -4.16
N LEU A 291 -20.28 8.79 -4.71
CA LEU A 291 -18.88 8.81 -4.28
C LEU A 291 -18.73 9.36 -2.85
N HIS A 292 -19.53 10.36 -2.49
CA HIS A 292 -19.55 10.89 -1.13
C HIS A 292 -20.06 9.83 -0.13
N ASP A 293 -21.18 9.18 -0.44
CA ASP A 293 -21.74 8.10 0.36
C ASP A 293 -20.77 6.93 0.51
N PHE A 294 -20.15 6.53 -0.59
CA PHE A 294 -19.13 5.48 -0.61
C PHE A 294 -17.94 5.82 0.30
N LYS A 295 -17.46 7.07 0.29
CA LYS A 295 -16.35 7.52 1.16
C LYS A 295 -16.72 7.52 2.65
N ILE A 296 -17.98 7.80 2.99
CA ILE A 296 -18.46 7.74 4.38
C ILE A 296 -18.42 6.30 4.88
N HIS A 297 -18.92 5.37 4.07
CA HIS A 297 -18.98 3.96 4.43
C HIS A 297 -17.60 3.27 4.35
N HIS A 298 -16.70 3.75 3.48
CA HIS A 298 -15.39 3.14 3.21
C HIS A 298 -14.24 4.16 3.31
N PRO A 299 -13.89 4.62 4.53
CA PRO A 299 -12.87 5.66 4.72
C PRO A 299 -11.46 5.25 4.26
N PHE A 300 -11.19 3.94 4.12
CA PHE A 300 -9.90 3.39 3.68
C PHE A 300 -9.88 2.94 2.20
N ALA A 301 -10.92 3.25 1.42
CA ALA A 301 -11.05 2.81 0.03
C ALA A 301 -9.91 3.28 -0.90
N THR A 302 -9.15 4.30 -0.50
CA THR A 302 -7.96 4.77 -1.22
C THR A 302 -6.78 3.81 -1.09
N ILE A 303 -6.71 3.04 0.00
CA ILE A 303 -5.65 2.06 0.29
C ILE A 303 -6.09 0.67 -0.17
N GLN A 304 -7.33 0.29 0.17
CA GLN A 304 -7.89 -1.02 -0.19
C GLN A 304 -9.37 -0.88 -0.52
N LEU A 305 -9.73 -1.23 -1.74
CA LEU A 305 -11.12 -1.24 -2.17
C LEU A 305 -11.89 -2.38 -1.48
N PRO A 306 -13.13 -2.13 -1.03
CA PRO A 306 -14.03 -3.18 -0.57
C PRO A 306 -14.18 -4.25 -1.65
N LYS A 307 -14.16 -5.52 -1.24
CA LYS A 307 -14.24 -6.64 -2.18
C LYS A 307 -15.65 -6.99 -2.62
N ASP A 308 -16.65 -6.58 -1.86
CA ASP A 308 -18.05 -7.01 -2.03
C ASP A 308 -18.99 -5.88 -2.45
N GLU A 309 -18.48 -4.65 -2.61
CA GLU A 309 -19.27 -3.47 -2.93
C GLU A 309 -18.77 -2.77 -4.21
N PRO A 310 -19.68 -2.25 -5.05
CA PRO A 310 -19.29 -1.59 -6.28
C PRO A 310 -18.70 -0.21 -6.02
N TYR A 311 -17.53 0.06 -6.61
CA TYR A 311 -16.98 1.40 -6.64
C TYR A 311 -17.70 2.27 -7.69
N PRO A 312 -18.13 3.51 -7.36
CA PRO A 312 -18.73 4.43 -8.32
C PRO A 312 -17.77 4.80 -9.46
N LEU A 313 -18.12 4.50 -10.72
CA LEU A 313 -17.28 4.81 -11.88
C LEU A 313 -17.52 6.22 -12.43
N THR A 314 -16.46 6.91 -12.86
CA THR A 314 -16.52 8.27 -13.41
C THR A 314 -17.57 8.36 -14.55
N PRO A 315 -18.44 9.38 -14.58
CA PRO A 315 -19.46 9.53 -15.60
C PRO A 315 -18.89 9.52 -17.03
N GLY A 316 -19.53 8.77 -17.92
CA GLY A 316 -19.08 8.64 -19.31
C GLY A 316 -17.96 7.64 -19.56
N THR A 317 -17.42 7.03 -18.51
CA THR A 317 -16.50 5.89 -18.67
C THR A 317 -17.27 4.60 -18.91
N LEU A 318 -16.60 3.62 -19.50
CA LEU A 318 -17.15 2.31 -19.73
C LEU A 318 -17.13 1.48 -18.44
N PRO A 319 -18.01 0.46 -18.31
CA PRO A 319 -17.90 -0.55 -17.26
C PRO A 319 -16.50 -1.17 -17.22
N ALA A 320 -16.02 -1.52 -16.04
CA ALA A 320 -14.84 -2.36 -15.88
C ALA A 320 -15.01 -3.68 -16.67
N ARG A 321 -13.93 -4.17 -17.28
CA ARG A 321 -13.92 -5.41 -18.12
C ARG A 321 -14.55 -5.22 -19.51
N SER A 322 -14.70 -4.00 -19.99
CA SER A 322 -15.18 -3.72 -21.36
C SER A 322 -14.05 -3.58 -22.39
N ASN A 323 -12.85 -4.07 -22.06
CA ASN A 323 -11.60 -3.79 -22.77
C ASN A 323 -11.26 -2.29 -22.78
N GLU A 324 -11.60 -1.61 -21.70
CA GLU A 324 -11.28 -0.21 -21.50
C GLU A 324 -9.83 -0.01 -21.04
N CYS A 325 -9.30 1.17 -21.30
CA CYS A 325 -8.04 1.63 -20.73
C CYS A 325 -8.27 1.94 -19.24
N HIS A 326 -7.57 1.24 -18.35
CA HIS A 326 -7.70 1.46 -16.89
C HIS A 326 -7.32 2.88 -16.46
N HIS A 327 -6.59 3.63 -17.29
CA HIS A 327 -6.14 4.99 -16.99
C HIS A 327 -7.20 6.07 -17.25
N CYS A 328 -8.04 5.90 -18.28
CA CYS A 328 -9.05 6.90 -18.67
C CYS A 328 -10.48 6.35 -18.74
N GLY A 329 -10.69 5.04 -18.56
CA GLY A 329 -12.00 4.40 -18.60
C GLY A 329 -12.63 4.33 -20.00
N GLN A 330 -11.88 4.59 -21.08
CA GLN A 330 -12.35 4.56 -22.47
C GLN A 330 -11.70 3.41 -23.27
N HIS A 331 -12.34 2.94 -24.34
CA HIS A 331 -11.78 1.88 -25.20
C HIS A 331 -10.89 2.45 -26.33
N GLY A 332 -10.33 1.55 -27.16
CA GLY A 332 -9.69 1.89 -28.44
C GLY A 332 -8.20 2.23 -28.38
N HIS A 333 -7.56 2.11 -27.22
CA HIS A 333 -6.13 2.34 -27.04
C HIS A 333 -5.57 1.56 -25.85
N ARG A 334 -4.24 1.42 -25.80
CA ARG A 334 -3.52 0.83 -24.67
C ARG A 334 -3.09 1.93 -23.70
N GLN A 335 -2.89 1.58 -22.42
CA GLN A 335 -2.47 2.52 -21.37
C GLN A 335 -1.23 3.34 -21.75
N VAL A 336 -0.23 2.70 -22.39
CA VAL A 336 1.01 3.36 -22.85
C VAL A 336 0.80 4.42 -23.94
N ALA A 337 -0.35 4.41 -24.62
CA ALA A 337 -0.72 5.34 -25.68
C ALA A 337 -1.92 6.22 -25.28
N CYS A 338 -2.28 6.24 -23.99
CA CYS A 338 -3.43 7.01 -23.49
C CYS A 338 -3.08 8.50 -23.40
N ILE A 339 -3.83 9.32 -24.14
CA ILE A 339 -3.73 10.80 -24.09
C ILE A 339 -4.95 11.46 -23.44
N ASN A 340 -5.93 10.65 -23.03
CA ASN A 340 -7.18 11.12 -22.45
C ASN A 340 -7.01 11.48 -20.96
N GLY A 341 -7.97 12.24 -20.43
CA GLY A 341 -8.03 12.60 -19.02
C GLY A 341 -8.01 11.39 -18.09
N VAL A 342 -7.27 11.52 -16.99
CA VAL A 342 -7.02 10.44 -16.03
C VAL A 342 -8.21 10.30 -15.09
N VAL A 343 -8.73 9.08 -14.92
CA VAL A 343 -9.74 8.80 -13.88
C VAL A 343 -9.09 8.77 -12.49
N PRO A 344 -9.84 9.01 -11.40
CA PRO A 344 -9.28 8.99 -10.06
C PRO A 344 -8.53 7.69 -9.74
N GLN A 345 -7.42 7.76 -8.99
CA GLN A 345 -6.60 6.59 -8.67
C GLN A 345 -7.38 5.41 -8.06
N PRO A 346 -8.33 5.61 -7.14
CA PRO A 346 -9.12 4.48 -6.61
C PRO A 346 -9.95 3.78 -7.70
N GLU A 347 -10.44 4.51 -8.70
CA GLU A 347 -11.13 3.91 -9.84
C GLU A 347 -10.17 3.07 -10.70
N GLN A 348 -8.94 3.56 -10.93
CA GLN A 348 -7.92 2.81 -11.67
C GLN A 348 -7.60 1.48 -10.96
N ASN A 349 -7.44 1.53 -9.63
CA ASN A 349 -7.20 0.34 -8.81
C ASN A 349 -8.38 -0.64 -8.89
N TYR A 350 -9.62 -0.12 -8.85
CA TYR A 350 -10.84 -0.93 -8.98
C TYR A 350 -10.91 -1.64 -10.33
N ARG A 351 -10.67 -0.91 -11.43
CA ARG A 351 -10.64 -1.47 -12.79
C ARG A 351 -9.58 -2.56 -12.94
N GLN A 352 -8.38 -2.34 -12.38
CA GLN A 352 -7.30 -3.33 -12.37
C GLN A 352 -7.68 -4.59 -11.59
N ALA A 353 -8.25 -4.44 -10.39
CA ALA A 353 -8.69 -5.56 -9.56
C ALA A 353 -9.78 -6.38 -10.25
N TYR A 354 -10.77 -5.71 -10.83
CA TYR A 354 -11.87 -6.34 -11.57
C TYR A 354 -11.37 -7.08 -12.83
N GLY A 355 -10.42 -6.47 -13.55
CA GLY A 355 -9.75 -7.10 -14.69
C GLY A 355 -8.98 -8.34 -14.28
N ALA A 356 -8.16 -8.26 -13.23
CA ALA A 356 -7.35 -9.38 -12.74
C ALA A 356 -8.19 -10.57 -12.27
N ALA A 357 -9.27 -10.32 -11.50
CA ALA A 357 -10.20 -11.36 -11.05
C ALA A 357 -10.84 -12.09 -12.24
N SER A 358 -11.18 -11.35 -13.30
CA SER A 358 -11.78 -11.92 -14.52
C SER A 358 -10.81 -12.84 -15.29
N TYR A 359 -9.52 -12.49 -15.38
CA TYR A 359 -8.52 -13.33 -16.03
C TYR A 359 -8.27 -14.63 -15.27
N GLN A 360 -8.25 -14.58 -13.94
CA GLN A 360 -8.06 -15.78 -13.10
C GLN A 360 -9.27 -16.73 -13.17
N ALA A 361 -10.49 -16.21 -13.17
CA ALA A 361 -11.71 -17.01 -13.33
C ALA A 361 -11.76 -17.74 -14.69
N CYS A 362 -11.29 -17.11 -15.77
CA CYS A 362 -11.19 -17.76 -17.08
C CYS A 362 -10.06 -18.80 -17.16
N SER A 363 -8.99 -18.65 -16.38
CA SER A 363 -7.82 -19.53 -16.42
C SER A 363 -7.97 -20.79 -15.54
N GLY A 364 -8.86 -20.76 -14.55
CA GLY A 364 -9.13 -21.89 -13.64
C GLY A 364 -10.10 -22.95 -14.19
N ASN A 365 -10.67 -22.74 -15.38
CA ASN A 365 -11.61 -23.65 -16.04
C ASN A 365 -11.02 -24.34 -17.29
N ALA A 366 -9.70 -24.32 -17.47
CA ALA A 366 -8.98 -24.91 -18.60
C ALA A 366 -8.35 -26.26 -18.27
#